data_AF-A0A3N8DVI8-F1
#
_entry.id   AF-A0A3N8DVI8-F1
#
_cell.length_a   1.000
_cell.length_b   1.000
_cell.length_c   1.000
_cell.angle_alpha   90.00
_cell.angle_beta   90.00
_cell.angle_gamma   90.00
#
_symmetry.space_group_name_H-M   'P 1'
#
loop_
_entity.id
_entity.type
_entity.pdbx_description
1 polymer ?
#
loop_
_entity_poly.entity_id
_entity_poly.type
_entity_poly.pdbx_seq_one_letter_code
_entity_poly.pdbx_strand_id
1 'polypeptide(L)'
;MWNEGLGGGNYQLYCDAEREIEAIAAGHASGGPWTLSEKARCILEKIVCIYDSQLGGISSGLFARCHTKLEHLLSELVVRSGDTLVQRDDAIRAV
;
A
#
# COMPACT_ATOMS: atom_id res chain seq x y z
N MET A 1 5.82 -7.98 -5.16
CA MET A 1 4.45 -8.00 -4.58
C MET A 1 3.91 -9.41 -4.36
N TRP A 2 3.52 -10.19 -5.39
CA TRP A 2 3.00 -11.55 -5.17
C TRP A 2 4.07 -12.51 -4.60
N ASN A 3 5.30 -12.49 -5.14
CA ASN A 3 6.46 -13.23 -4.61
C ASN A 3 6.93 -12.74 -3.23
N GLU A 4 6.39 -11.61 -2.75
CA GLU A 4 6.68 -11.06 -1.41
C GLU A 4 5.53 -11.38 -0.42
N GLY A 5 4.52 -12.15 -0.84
CA GLY A 5 3.36 -12.49 -0.02
C GLY A 5 2.44 -11.29 0.27
N LEU A 6 2.64 -10.17 -0.43
CA LEU A 6 1.81 -8.98 -0.26
C LEU A 6 0.60 -9.11 -1.20
N GLY A 7 -0.60 -9.23 -0.63
CA GLY A 7 -1.88 -9.30 -1.35
C GLY A 7 -2.67 -10.59 -1.10
N GLY A 8 -4.00 -10.50 -1.11
CA GLY A 8 -4.91 -11.64 -0.92
C GLY A 8 -5.06 -12.57 -2.14
N GLY A 9 -4.26 -12.37 -3.20
CA GLY A 9 -4.28 -13.20 -4.40
C GLY A 9 -3.32 -14.39 -4.28
N ASN A 10 -3.81 -15.60 -4.56
CA ASN A 10 -2.95 -16.79 -4.64
C ASN A 10 -2.38 -16.96 -6.06
N TYR A 11 -1.31 -17.74 -6.20
CA TYR A 11 -0.66 -18.03 -7.51
C TYR A 11 -1.66 -18.42 -8.58
N GLN A 12 -2.59 -19.31 -8.20
CA GLN A 12 -3.54 -19.91 -9.10
C GLN A 12 -4.46 -18.87 -9.75
N LEU A 13 -4.85 -17.82 -9.01
CA LEU A 13 -5.65 -16.72 -9.54
C LEU A 13 -4.97 -16.05 -10.74
N TYR A 14 -3.66 -15.81 -10.65
CA TYR A 14 -2.89 -15.16 -11.71
C TYR A 14 -2.66 -16.11 -12.90
N CYS A 15 -2.38 -17.38 -12.65
CA CYS A 15 -2.30 -18.40 -13.71
C CYS A 15 -3.63 -18.57 -14.45
N ASP A 16 -4.75 -18.54 -13.73
CA ASP A 16 -6.08 -18.63 -14.34
C ASP A 16 -6.38 -17.38 -15.17
N ALA A 17 -5.97 -16.20 -14.72
CA ALA A 17 -6.09 -14.96 -15.48
C ALA A 17 -5.26 -15.00 -16.77
N GLU A 18 -4.01 -15.42 -16.68
CA GLU A 18 -3.10 -15.56 -17.82
C GLU A 18 -3.69 -16.50 -18.86
N ARG A 19 -4.17 -17.68 -18.44
CA ARG A 19 -4.79 -18.65 -19.35
C ARG A 19 -6.02 -18.10 -20.07
N GLU A 20 -6.87 -17.34 -19.38
CA GLU A 20 -8.04 -16.73 -20.02
C GLU A 20 -7.62 -15.64 -21.03
N ILE A 21 -6.63 -14.82 -20.70
CA ILE A 21 -6.10 -13.79 -21.61
C ILE A 21 -5.47 -14.43 -22.85
N GLU A 22 -4.67 -15.49 -22.67
CA GLU A 22 -4.08 -16.25 -23.77
C GLU A 22 -5.14 -16.87 -24.69
N ALA A 23 -6.21 -17.43 -24.10
CA ALA A 23 -7.32 -17.99 -24.87
C ALA A 23 -8.02 -16.92 -25.72
N ILE A 24 -8.23 -15.72 -25.16
CA ILE A 24 -8.81 -14.59 -25.89
C ILE A 24 -7.88 -14.12 -27.00
N ALA A 25 -6.58 -14.01 -26.73
CA ALA A 25 -5.58 -13.62 -27.73
C ALA A 25 -5.53 -14.63 -28.90
N ALA A 26 -5.58 -15.93 -28.60
CA ALA A 26 -5.63 -16.98 -29.61
C ALA A 26 -6.94 -16.92 -30.43
N GLY A 27 -8.08 -16.69 -29.75
CA GLY A 27 -9.36 -16.48 -30.41
C GLY A 27 -9.36 -15.25 -31.34
N HIS A 28 -8.73 -14.16 -30.92
CA HIS A 28 -8.59 -12.97 -31.76
C HIS A 28 -7.65 -13.17 -32.94
N ALA A 29 -6.52 -13.86 -32.73
CA ALA A 29 -5.57 -14.18 -33.81
C ALA A 29 -6.20 -15.01 -34.95
N SER A 30 -7.26 -15.77 -34.65
CA SER A 30 -8.06 -16.50 -35.64
C SER A 30 -9.21 -15.69 -36.25
N GLY A 31 -9.27 -14.37 -35.99
CA GLY A 31 -10.26 -13.44 -36.53
C GLY A 31 -11.48 -13.19 -35.63
N GLY A 32 -11.49 -13.76 -34.41
CA GLY A 32 -12.52 -13.49 -33.40
C GLY A 32 -12.40 -12.08 -32.79
N PRO A 33 -13.44 -11.60 -32.09
CA PRO A 33 -13.40 -10.29 -31.42
C PRO A 33 -12.62 -10.34 -30.10
N TRP A 34 -12.14 -9.17 -29.63
CA TRP A 34 -11.63 -9.01 -28.26
C TRP A 34 -12.79 -8.95 -27.27
N THR A 35 -13.30 -10.12 -26.89
CA THR A 35 -14.37 -10.24 -25.91
C THR A 35 -13.91 -11.04 -24.71
N LEU A 36 -14.05 -10.46 -23.52
CA LEU A 36 -13.84 -11.17 -22.27
C LEU A 36 -14.96 -12.19 -22.07
N SER A 37 -14.59 -13.43 -21.76
CA SER A 37 -15.54 -14.40 -21.22
C SER A 37 -16.03 -13.92 -19.85
N GLU A 38 -17.22 -14.37 -19.43
CA GLU A 38 -17.71 -14.03 -18.08
C GLU A 38 -16.75 -14.49 -16.99
N LYS A 39 -16.09 -15.63 -17.21
CA LYS A 39 -15.05 -16.15 -16.33
C LYS A 39 -13.83 -15.21 -16.28
N ALA A 40 -13.33 -14.77 -17.44
CA ALA A 40 -12.23 -13.82 -17.53
C ALA A 40 -12.56 -12.50 -16.83
N ARG A 41 -13.79 -12.01 -17.02
CA ARG A 41 -14.29 -10.80 -16.35
C ARG A 41 -14.24 -10.92 -14.84
N CYS A 42 -14.81 -11.99 -14.27
CA CYS A 42 -14.78 -12.25 -12.83
C CYS A 42 -13.36 -12.34 -12.26
N ILE A 43 -12.44 -12.99 -12.99
CA ILE A 43 -11.04 -13.13 -12.56
C ILE A 43 -10.33 -11.76 -12.56
N LEU A 44 -10.51 -10.98 -13.62
CA LEU A 44 -9.92 -9.65 -13.74
C LEU A 44 -10.47 -8.67 -12.69
N GLU A 45 -11.78 -8.66 -12.46
CA GLU A 45 -12.41 -7.86 -11.39
C GLU A 45 -11.80 -8.19 -10.03
N LYS A 46 -11.63 -9.49 -9.73
CA LYS A 46 -11.00 -9.94 -8.48
C LYS A 46 -9.55 -9.46 -8.35
N ILE A 47 -8.76 -9.51 -9.43
CA ILE A 47 -7.39 -9.01 -9.45
C ILE A 47 -7.35 -7.50 -9.19
N VAL A 48 -8.23 -6.72 -9.83
CA VAL A 48 -8.31 -5.27 -9.63
C VAL A 48 -8.65 -4.94 -8.17
N CYS A 49 -9.61 -5.63 -7.56
CA CYS A 49 -9.94 -5.43 -6.14
C CYS A 49 -8.76 -5.72 -5.19
N ILE A 50 -7.95 -6.73 -5.51
CA ILE A 50 -6.73 -7.04 -4.74
C ILE A 50 -5.73 -5.89 -4.84
N TYR A 51 -5.50 -5.36 -6.04
CA TYR A 51 -4.61 -4.22 -6.24
C TYR A 51 -5.10 -2.97 -5.51
N ASP A 52 -6.39 -2.67 -5.57
CA ASP A 52 -6.97 -1.52 -4.87
C ASP A 52 -6.77 -1.63 -3.35
N SER A 53 -7.02 -2.82 -2.79
CA SER A 53 -6.80 -3.12 -1.38
C SER A 53 -5.31 -2.97 -0.99
N GLN A 54 -4.39 -3.43 -1.84
CA GLN A 54 -2.95 -3.30 -1.59
C GLN A 54 -2.49 -1.84 -1.62
N LEU A 55 -2.98 -1.05 -2.59
CA LEU A 55 -2.67 0.38 -2.68
C LEU A 55 -3.22 1.13 -1.47
N GLY A 56 -4.42 0.79 -1.00
CA GLY A 56 -4.98 1.29 0.25
C GLY A 56 -4.13 0.90 1.47
N GLY A 57 -3.68 -0.34 1.55
CA GLY A 57 -2.82 -0.82 2.64
C GLY A 57 -1.45 -0.14 2.69
N ILE A 58 -0.80 0.01 1.54
CA ILE A 58 0.52 0.68 1.45
C ILE A 58 0.40 2.15 1.82
N SER A 59 -0.60 2.86 1.27
CA SER A 59 -0.79 4.28 1.52
C SER A 59 -1.11 4.56 3.00
N SER A 60 -1.99 3.77 3.62
CA SER A 60 -2.31 3.88 5.05
C SER A 60 -1.12 3.53 5.95
N GLY A 61 -0.37 2.48 5.62
CA GLY A 61 0.84 2.11 6.36
C GLY A 61 1.93 3.17 6.29
N LEU A 62 2.13 3.77 5.11
CA LEU A 62 3.06 4.89 4.93
C LEU A 62 2.62 6.12 5.72
N PHE A 63 1.33 6.47 5.64
CA PHE A 63 0.75 7.56 6.41
C PHE A 63 0.97 7.37 7.91
N ALA A 64 0.65 6.18 8.45
CA ALA A 64 0.82 5.87 9.86
C ALA A 64 2.28 6.00 10.31
N ARG A 65 3.24 5.51 9.50
CA ARG A 65 4.67 5.66 9.80
C ARG A 65 5.13 7.11 9.82
N CYS A 66 4.69 7.91 8.84
CA CYS A 66 4.98 9.33 8.78
C CYS A 66 4.38 10.07 9.98
N HIS A 67 3.14 9.76 10.34
CA HIS A 67 2.45 10.32 11.49
C HIS A 67 3.21 10.02 12.79
N THR A 68 3.53 8.75 13.05
CA THR A 68 4.30 8.36 14.24
C THR A 68 5.67 9.04 14.31
N LYS A 69 6.36 9.18 13.16
CA LYS A 69 7.64 9.89 13.12
C LYS A 69 7.48 11.39 13.43
N LEU A 70 6.42 12.02 12.95
CA LEU A 70 6.12 13.42 13.25
C LEU A 70 5.83 13.61 14.74
N GLU A 71 4.96 12.78 15.33
CA GLU A 71 4.64 12.80 16.77
C GLU A 71 5.90 12.63 17.63
N HIS A 72 6.80 11.74 17.24
CA HIS A 72 8.07 11.53 17.94
C HIS A 72 8.96 12.78 17.89
N LEU A 73 9.13 13.39 16.71
CA LEU A 73 9.94 14.60 16.55
C LEU A 73 9.35 15.79 17.31
N LEU A 74 8.02 15.94 17.33
CA LEU A 74 7.34 16.98 18.10
C LEU A 74 7.55 16.77 19.60
N SER A 75 7.45 15.53 20.07
CA SER A 75 7.69 15.18 21.48
C SER A 75 9.12 15.51 21.90
N GLU A 76 10.13 15.16 21.10
CA GLU A 76 11.52 15.50 21.38
C GLU A 76 11.77 17.01 21.41
N LEU A 77 11.11 17.77 20.53
CA LEU A 77 11.26 19.22 20.47
C LEU A 77 10.61 19.91 21.67
N VAL A 78 9.46 19.42 22.14
CA VAL A 78 8.80 19.89 23.37
C VAL A 78 9.67 19.62 24.59
N VAL A 79 10.25 18.42 24.72
CA VAL A 79 11.16 18.07 25.82
C VAL A 79 12.37 18.99 25.85
N ARG A 80 13.04 19.17 24.71
CA ARG A 80 14.19 20.09 24.60
C ARG A 80 13.84 21.52 24.96
N SER A 81 12.69 22.01 24.49
CA SER A 81 12.23 23.38 24.79
C SER A 81 11.92 23.54 26.28
N GLY A 82 11.34 22.52 26.92
CA GLY A 82 11.12 22.48 28.36
C GLY A 82 12.42 22.49 29.17
N ASP A 83 13.38 21.64 28.80
CA ASP A 83 14.70 21.58 29.46
C ASP A 83 15.45 22.92 29.35
N THR A 84 15.34 23.59 28.21
CA THR A 84 15.98 24.90 27.99
C THR A 84 15.35 26.01 28.84
N LEU A 85 14.03 25.94 29.08
CA LEU A 85 13.33 26.89 29.96
C LEU A 85 13.66 26.65 31.43
N VAL A 86 13.69 25.39 31.88
CA VAL A 86 14.06 25.02 33.26
C VAL A 86 15.49 25.46 33.58
N GLN A 87 16.46 25.20 32.69
CA GLN A 87 17.84 25.66 32.88
C GLN A 87 17.96 27.19 32.97
N ARG A 88 17.10 27.93 32.25
CA ARG A 88 17.11 29.39 32.27
C ARG A 88 16.52 29.96 33.57
N ASP A 89 15.46 29.34 34.10
CA ASP A 89 14.86 29.75 35.36
C ASP A 89 15.76 29.46 36.57
N ASP A 90 16.48 28.32 36.54
CA ASP A 90 17.47 27.99 37.57
C ASP A 90 18.67 28.96 37.55
N ALA A 91 19.13 29.36 36.36
CA ALA A 91 20.20 30.34 36.21
C ALA A 91 19.78 31.76 36.67
N ILE A 92 18.51 32.12 36.55
CA ILE A 92 17.98 33.42 37.02
C ILE A 92 17.79 33.43 38.54
N ARG A 93 17.46 32.29 39.18
CA ARG A 93 17.31 32.18 40.65
C ARG A 93 18.62 32.10 41.42
N ALA A 94 19.73 31.75 40.77
CA ALA A 94 21.03 31.58 41.41
C ALA A 94 21.84 32.89 41.54
N VAL A 95 21.26 34.04 41.19
CA VAL A 95 21.83 35.40 41.29
C VAL A 95 21.08 36.20 42.33
#